data_AF-A0A2E3EQY0-F1
#
_entry.id   AF-A0A2E3EQY0-F1
#
_cell.length_a   1.000
_cell.length_b   1.000
_cell.length_c   1.000
_cell.angle_alpha   90.00
_cell.angle_beta   90.00
_cell.angle_gamma   90.00
#
_symmetry.space_group_name_H-M   'P 1'
#
loop_
_entity.id
_entity.type
_entity.pdbx_description
1 polymer ?
#
loop_
_entity_poly.entity_id
_entity_poly.type
_entity_poly.pdbx_seq_one_letter_code
_entity_poly.pdbx_strand_id
1 'polypeptide(L)' 'MPQRDPPARRRPRKKQISLTVAPELLTAVDALADQRGLSRAAMINLILSDAVTFRLTGDATNAR' A
#
# COMPACT_ATOMS: atom_id res chain seq x y z
N MET A 1 22.14 4.61 -37.57
CA MET A 1 22.33 4.72 -36.11
C MET A 1 21.32 3.79 -35.44
N PRO A 2 21.70 2.69 -34.76
CA PRO A 2 20.72 1.93 -34.00
C PRO A 2 20.34 2.75 -32.75
N GLN A 3 19.07 3.10 -32.61
CA GLN A 3 18.54 3.70 -31.39
C GLN A 3 18.67 2.68 -30.26
N ARG A 4 19.39 3.05 -29.18
CA ARG A 4 19.35 2.30 -27.92
C ARG A 4 18.00 2.57 -27.26
N ASP A 5 17.22 1.52 -27.06
CA ASP A 5 16.04 1.59 -26.20
C ASP A 5 16.43 2.10 -24.80
N PRO A 6 15.58 2.91 -24.15
CA PRO A 6 15.86 3.40 -22.80
C PRO A 6 15.97 2.22 -21.83
N PRO A 7 16.89 2.27 -20.84
CA PRO A 7 17.05 1.19 -19.89
C PRO A 7 15.73 0.94 -19.16
N ALA A 8 15.23 -0.29 -19.24
CA ALA A 8 14.01 -0.71 -18.57
C ALA A 8 14.10 -0.33 -17.08
N ARG A 9 13.25 0.61 -16.65
CA ARG A 9 13.22 1.11 -15.27
C ARG A 9 12.87 -0.07 -14.36
N ARG A 10 13.88 -0.65 -13.71
CA ARG A 10 13.72 -1.77 -12.77
C ARG A 10 12.77 -1.33 -11.67
N ARG A 11 11.56 -1.92 -11.63
CA ARG A 11 10.63 -1.70 -10.52
C ARG A 11 11.32 -2.14 -9.22
N PRO A 12 11.25 -1.35 -8.14
CA PRO A 12 11.78 -1.79 -6.86
C PRO A 12 11.10 -3.11 -6.47
N ARG A 13 11.90 -4.08 -6.02
CA ARG A 13 11.37 -5.36 -5.56
C ARG A 13 10.53 -5.11 -4.31
N LYS A 14 9.33 -5.69 -4.27
CA LYS A 14 8.48 -5.67 -3.06
C LYS A 14 9.25 -6.34 -1.91
N LYS A 15 9.22 -5.74 -0.72
CA LYS A 15 9.77 -6.34 0.50
C LYS A 15 8.68 -7.14 1.20
N GLN A 16 8.95 -8.38 1.54
CA GLN A 16 8.09 -9.17 2.42
C GLN A 16 8.23 -8.65 3.84
N ILE A 17 7.11 -8.50 4.53
CA ILE A 17 7.06 -8.12 5.95
C ILE A 17 6.17 -9.10 6.70
N SER A 18 6.48 -9.34 7.97
CA SER A 18 5.63 -10.07 8.91
C SER A 18 5.15 -9.08 9.96
N LEU A 19 3.86 -9.11 10.27
CA LEU A 19 3.25 -8.23 11.27
C LEU A 19 2.20 -9.01 12.05
N THR A 20 2.06 -8.68 13.33
CA THR A 20 1.02 -9.24 14.20
C THR A 20 -0.16 -8.28 14.21
N VAL A 21 -1.35 -8.80 13.92
CA VAL A 21 -2.62 -8.06 13.94
C VAL A 21 -3.66 -8.83 14.71
N ALA A 22 -4.61 -8.10 15.29
CA ALA A 22 -5.75 -8.70 15.95
C ALA A 22 -6.62 -9.49 14.92
N PRO A 23 -7.11 -10.68 15.27
CA PRO A 23 -7.85 -11.54 14.34
C PRO A 23 -9.14 -10.89 13.81
N GLU A 24 -9.81 -10.08 14.63
CA GLU A 24 -11.00 -9.32 14.24
C GLU A 24 -10.68 -8.28 13.17
N LEU A 25 -9.53 -7.61 13.26
CA LEU A 25 -9.09 -6.65 12.26
C LEU A 25 -8.75 -7.34 10.95
N LEU A 26 -8.07 -8.49 11.01
CA LEU A 26 -7.76 -9.28 9.83
C LEU A 26 -9.03 -9.74 9.11
N THR A 27 -10.04 -10.16 9.87
CA THR A 27 -11.36 -10.56 9.34
C THR A 27 -12.04 -9.40 8.60
N ALA A 28 -12.01 -8.20 9.17
CA ALA A 28 -12.58 -7.01 8.52
C ALA A 28 -11.83 -6.64 7.23
N VAL A 29 -10.50 -6.75 7.23
CA VAL A 29 -9.65 -6.52 6.04
C VAL A 29 -9.98 -7.51 4.93
N ASP A 30 -10.16 -8.80 5.28
CA ASP A 30 -10.52 -9.84 4.32
C ASP A 30 -11.89 -9.60 3.69
N ALA A 31 -12.90 -9.30 4.51
CA ALA A 31 -14.23 -8.99 4.02
C ALA A 31 -14.23 -7.77 3.08
N LEU A 32 -13.42 -6.75 3.37
CA LEU A 32 -13.28 -5.59 2.50
C LEU A 32 -12.52 -5.92 1.22
N ALA A 33 -11.51 -6.80 1.30
CA ALA A 33 -10.74 -7.24 0.14
C ALA A 33 -11.63 -8.01 -0.84
N ASP A 34 -12.47 -8.91 -0.33
CA ASP A 34 -13.44 -9.68 -1.12
C ASP A 34 -14.45 -8.76 -1.81
N GLN A 35 -15.01 -7.78 -1.08
CA GLN A 35 -15.93 -6.79 -1.65
C GLN A 35 -15.33 -5.97 -2.80
N ARG A 36 -14.01 -5.76 -2.79
CA ARG A 36 -13.30 -4.99 -3.83
C ARG A 36 -12.63 -5.85 -4.90
N GLY A 37 -12.75 -7.18 -4.82
CA GLY A 37 -12.05 -8.10 -5.73
C GLY A 37 -10.52 -8.00 -5.63
N LEU A 38 -10.00 -7.66 -4.45
CA LEU A 38 -8.57 -7.49 -4.20
C LEU A 38 -8.03 -8.64 -3.35
N SER A 39 -6.75 -8.96 -3.51
CA SER A 39 -6.06 -9.82 -2.54
C SER A 39 -5.93 -9.10 -1.18
N ARG A 40 -5.92 -9.86 -0.08
CA ARG A 40 -5.60 -9.36 1.28
C ARG A 40 -4.38 -8.43 1.28
N ALA A 41 -3.28 -8.84 0.63
CA ALA A 41 -2.05 -8.06 0.57
C ALA A 41 -2.21 -6.74 -0.21
N ALA A 42 -3.03 -6.73 -1.27
CA ALA A 42 -3.34 -5.51 -2.00
C ALA A 42 -4.18 -4.54 -1.15
N MET A 43 -5.16 -5.07 -0.42
CA MET A 43 -5.98 -4.28 0.51
C MET A 43 -5.14 -3.68 1.65
N ILE A 44 -4.28 -4.48 2.28
CA ILE A 44 -3.37 -4.00 3.33
C ILE A 44 -2.46 -2.88 2.79
N ASN A 45 -1.86 -3.06 1.61
CA ASN A 45 -1.03 -2.03 1.01
C ASN A 45 -1.79 -0.74 0.73
N LEU A 46 -3.04 -0.83 0.26
CA LEU A 46 -3.88 0.34 0.00
C LEU A 46 -4.16 1.10 1.30
N ILE A 47 -4.66 0.41 2.33
CA ILE A 47 -4.97 1.01 3.64
C ILE A 47 -3.74 1.66 4.26
N LEU A 48 -2.58 0.98 4.22
CA LEU A 48 -1.33 1.53 4.74
C LEU A 48 -0.89 2.78 3.95
N SER A 49 -1.04 2.77 2.63
CA SER A 49 -0.68 3.92 1.80
C SER A 49 -1.57 5.13 2.10
N ASP A 50 -2.87 4.90 2.25
CA ASP A 50 -3.85 5.93 2.60
C ASP A 50 -3.60 6.49 4.00
N ALA A 51 -3.36 5.62 4.99
CA ALA A 51 -3.06 6.02 6.36
C ALA A 51 -1.77 6.84 6.46
N VAL A 52 -0.71 6.42 5.76
CA VAL A 52 0.56 7.15 5.71
C VAL A 52 0.38 8.51 5.01
N THR A 53 -0.33 8.55 3.89
CA THR A 53 -0.60 9.80 3.16
C THR A 53 -1.40 10.77 4.03
N PHE A 54 -2.47 10.29 4.65
CA PHE A 54 -3.28 11.08 5.58
C PHE A 54 -2.44 11.62 6.73
N ARG A 55 -1.59 10.79 7.35
CA ARG A 55 -0.74 11.21 8.47
C ARG A 55 0.30 12.24 8.06
N LEU A 56 0.92 12.08 6.88
CA LEU A 56 1.96 12.98 6.36
C LEU A 56 1.39 14.31 5.86
N THR A 57 0.20 14.32 5.26
CA THR A 57 -0.45 15.55 4.78
C THR A 57 -1.19 16.27 5.91
N GLY A 58 -1.73 15.55 6.89
CA GLY A 58 -2.50 16.09 8.00
C GLY A 58 -1.69 16.81 9.09
N ASP A 59 -0.36 16.65 9.15
CA ASP A 59 0.50 17.43 10.07
C ASP A 59 0.73 18.88 9.60
N ALA A 60 0.48 19.21 8.33
CA ALA A 60 0.62 20.57 7.82
C ALA A 60 -0.56 21.50 8.19
N THR A 61 -1.63 20.96 8.79
CA THR A 61 -2.89 21.70 9.01
C THR A 61 -3.17 22.06 10.46
N ASN A 62 -2.28 21.76 11.41
CA ASN A 62 -2.47 22.09 12.83
C ASN A 62 -1.48 23.17 13.33
N ALA A 63 -1.20 24.17 12.49
CA ALA A 63 -0.41 25.36 12.81
C ALA A 63 -1.19 26.67 12.57
N ARG A 64 -2.51 26.67 12.81
CA ARG A 64 -3.33 27.88 12.84
C ARG A 64 -4.35 27.82 13.96
#